data_AF-A0A1F4AZ57-F1
#
_entry.id   AF-A0A1F4AZ57-F1
#
_cell.length_a   1.000
_cell.length_b   1.000
_cell.length_c   1.000
_cell.angle_alpha   90.00
_cell.angle_beta   90.00
_cell.angle_gamma   90.00
#
_symmetry.space_group_name_H-M   'P 1'
#
loop_
_entity.id
_entity.type
_entity.pdbx_description
1 polymer ?
#
loop_
_entity_poly.entity_id
_entity_poly.type
_entity_poly.pdbx_seq_one_letter_code
_entity_poly.pdbx_strand_id
1 'polypeptide(L)' 'MLGRGRGDGEVWERKRAQYLAAGILPHENGGGPDGTLIETRDDPGGGLDAGRIAKLVDEVVLG' A
#
# COMPACT_ATOMS: atom_id res chain seq x y z
N MET A 1 -10.40 2.41 27.87
CA MET A 1 -9.66 3.40 27.05
C MET A 1 -8.42 2.72 26.50
N LEU A 2 -8.53 2.05 25.34
CA LEU A 2 -7.41 1.32 24.73
C LEU A 2 -6.68 2.23 23.75
N GLY A 3 -5.69 2.97 24.25
CA GLY A 3 -4.71 3.66 23.39
C GLY A 3 -3.61 2.68 23.01
N ARG A 4 -3.66 2.13 21.78
CA ARG A 4 -2.57 1.36 21.19
C ARG A 4 -2.39 1.82 19.74
N GLY A 5 -1.16 2.16 19.35
CA GLY A 5 -0.79 2.49 17.97
C GLY A 5 -0.05 3.83 17.81
N ARG A 6 1.24 3.88 18.16
CA ARG A 6 2.15 5.00 17.77
C ARG A 6 3.40 4.51 17.02
N GLY A 7 3.40 3.29 16.50
CA GLY A 7 4.59 2.69 15.85
C GLY A 7 4.42 2.31 14.38
N ASP A 8 3.18 2.16 13.93
CA ASP A 8 2.87 1.48 12.67
C ASP A 8 3.10 2.40 11.47
N GLY A 9 2.73 3.68 11.61
CA GLY A 9 2.89 4.70 10.57
C GLY A 9 4.36 5.07 10.30
N GLU A 10 5.20 5.19 11.33
CA GLU A 10 6.61 5.58 11.12
C GLU A 10 7.41 4.47 10.43
N VAL A 11 7.14 3.21 10.80
CA VAL A 11 7.75 2.05 10.13
C VAL A 11 7.26 1.92 8.69
N TRP A 12 5.98 2.21 8.45
CA TRP A 12 5.40 2.23 7.11
C TRP A 12 6.03 3.31 6.23
N GLU A 13 6.05 4.56 6.67
CA GLU A 13 6.62 5.67 5.88
C GLU A 13 8.09 5.43 5.54
N ARG A 14 8.86 4.84 6.46
CA ARG A 14 10.26 4.47 6.20
C ARG A 14 10.37 3.41 5.10
N LYS A 15 9.54 2.36 5.14
CA LYS A 15 9.52 1.32 4.09
C LYS A 15 9.06 1.90 2.75
N ARG A 16 8.02 2.74 2.77
CA ARG A 16 7.50 3.44 1.60
C ARG A 16 8.59 4.26 0.92
N ALA A 17 9.36 5.05 1.69
CA ALA A 17 10.48 5.82 1.15
C ALA A 17 11.54 4.95 0.46
N GLN A 18 11.81 3.75 0.98
CA GLN A 18 12.75 2.80 0.36
C GLN A 18 12.26 2.30 -1.00
N TYR A 19 10.97 1.96 -1.11
CA TYR A 19 10.37 1.54 -2.38
C TYR A 19 10.40 2.65 -3.42
N LEU A 20 10.02 3.87 -3.04
CA LEU A 20 10.04 5.04 -3.93
C LEU A 20 11.45 5.35 -4.43
N ALA A 21 12.45 5.31 -3.53
CA ALA A 21 13.85 5.52 -3.89
C ALA A 21 14.40 4.42 -4.81
N ALA A 22 13.84 3.22 -4.75
CA ALA A 22 14.19 2.08 -5.61
C ALA A 22 13.43 2.07 -6.95
N GLY A 23 12.74 3.16 -7.32
CA GLY A 23 12.00 3.24 -8.58
C GLY A 23 10.68 2.46 -8.60
N ILE A 24 10.21 1.98 -7.45
CA ILE A 24 8.93 1.28 -7.29
C ILE A 24 7.91 2.34 -6.86
N LEU A 25 7.12 2.83 -7.82
CA LEU A 25 6.19 3.96 -7.61
C LEU A 25 4.75 3.49 -7.44
N PRO A 26 3.89 4.27 -6.77
CA PRO A 26 2.50 3.91 -6.55
C PRO A 26 1.76 3.62 -7.84
N HIS A 27 0.88 2.61 -7.81
CA HIS A 27 -0.02 2.30 -8.92
C HIS A 27 -0.82 3.53 -9.37
N GLU A 28 -1.26 4.36 -8.42
CA GLU A 28 -2.00 5.60 -8.68
C GLU A 28 -1.21 6.60 -9.54
N ASN A 29 0.12 6.50 -9.57
CA ASN A 29 1.01 7.34 -10.39
C ASN A 29 1.37 6.68 -11.73
N GLY A 30 0.76 5.56 -12.09
CA GLY A 30 1.07 4.78 -13.29
C GLY A 30 2.18 3.74 -13.11
N GLY A 31 2.64 3.50 -11.87
CA GLY A 31 3.75 2.61 -11.58
C GLY A 31 5.12 3.24 -11.88
N GLY A 32 6.17 2.56 -11.45
CA GLY A 32 7.56 2.99 -11.64
C GLY A 32 8.34 2.09 -12.59
N PRO A 33 9.53 2.53 -13.03
CA PRO A 33 10.36 1.77 -13.97
C PRO A 33 10.76 0.38 -13.45
N ASP A 34 10.88 0.23 -12.13
CA ASP A 34 11.32 -1.00 -11.48
C ASP A 34 10.17 -1.77 -10.81
N GLY A 35 8.93 -1.25 -10.91
CA GLY A 35 7.74 -1.92 -10.43
C GLY A 35 6.63 -0.99 -9.95
N THR A 36 5.51 -1.60 -9.59
CA THR A 36 4.31 -0.90 -9.12
C THR A 36 4.07 -1.18 -7.64
N LEU A 37 4.04 -0.13 -6.84
CA LEU A 37 3.68 -0.18 -5.42
C LEU A 37 2.15 -0.15 -5.29
N ILE A 38 1.58 -1.23 -4.75
CA ILE A 38 0.15 -1.30 -4.41
C ILE A 38 0.02 -0.99 -2.92
N GLU A 39 -0.69 0.09 -2.58
CA GLU A 39 -0.94 0.54 -1.21
C GLU A 39 -2.43 0.41 -0.89
N THR A 40 -2.77 -0.18 0.26
CA THR A 40 -4.15 -0.20 0.77
C THR A 40 -4.18 0.37 2.18
N ARG A 41 -5.25 1.11 2.50
CA ARG A 41 -5.47 1.67 3.84
C ARG A 41 -6.68 1.01 4.45
N ASP A 42 -6.60 0.69 5.74
CA ASP A 42 -7.79 0.32 6.51
C ASP A 42 -8.77 1.49 6.52
N ASP A 43 -9.99 1.23 6.08
CA ASP A 43 -11.10 2.15 6.30
C ASP A 43 -11.42 2.21 7.81
N PRO A 44 -11.99 3.32 8.32
CA PRO A 44 -12.30 3.49 9.75
C PRO A 44 -13.24 2.41 10.35
N GLY A 45 -13.82 1.54 9.52
CA GLY A 45 -14.54 0.33 9.92
C GLY A 45 -13.64 -0.86 10.33
N GLY A 46 -12.31 -0.75 10.20
CA GLY A 46 -11.33 -1.66 10.79
C GLY A 46 -11.09 -2.97 10.03
N GLY A 47 -11.25 -2.98 8.71
CA GLY A 47 -10.95 -4.18 7.93
C GLY A 47 -10.35 -3.86 6.56
N LEU A 48 -9.28 -4.58 6.23
CA LEU A 48 -8.80 -4.75 4.87
C LEU A 48 -9.83 -5.59 4.10
N ASP A 49 -10.46 -4.98 3.09
CA ASP A 49 -11.36 -5.68 2.17
C ASP A 49 -10.51 -6.57 1.23
N ALA A 50 -10.46 -7.86 1.55
CA ALA A 50 -9.72 -8.85 0.75
C ALA A 50 -10.25 -8.97 -0.69
N GLY A 51 -11.55 -8.74 -0.92
CA GLY A 51 -12.14 -8.73 -2.26
C GLY A 51 -11.65 -7.54 -3.07
N ARG A 52 -11.56 -6.36 -2.44
CA ARG A 52 -10.97 -5.16 -3.04
C ARG A 52 -9.49 -5.34 -3.36
N ILE A 53 -8.73 -5.98 -2.47
CA ILE A 53 -7.32 -6.32 -2.70
C ILE A 53 -7.18 -7.27 -3.88
N ALA A 54 -7.98 -8.34 -3.94
CA ALA A 54 -7.93 -9.31 -5.04
C ALA A 54 -8.23 -8.65 -6.39
N LYS A 55 -9.26 -7.79 -6.45
CA LYS A 55 -9.61 -7.03 -7.65
C LYS A 55 -8.48 -6.09 -8.09
N LEU A 56 -7.85 -5.41 -7.13
CA LEU A 56 -6.72 -4.51 -7.40
C LEU A 56 -5.50 -5.28 -7.91
N VAL A 57 -5.22 -6.48 -7.40
CA VAL A 57 -4.14 -7.33 -7.90
C VAL A 57 -4.44 -7.80 -9.33
N ASP A 58 -5.67 -8.23 -9.61
CA ASP A 58 -6.10 -8.65 -10.95
C ASP A 58 -5.93 -7.52 -11.97
N GLU A 59 -6.42 -6.31 -11.63
CA GLU A 59 -6.31 -5.11 -12.46
C GLU A 59 -4.86 -4.69 -12.74
N VAL A 60 -3.95 -4.88 -11.77
CA VAL A 60 -2.55 -4.42 -11.90
C VAL A 60 -1.64 -5.47 -12.52
N VAL A 61 -1.89 -6.76 -12.28
CA VAL A 61 -0.97 -7.84 -12.64
C VAL A 61 -1.46 -8.66 -13.83
N LEU A 62 -2.77 -8.87 -13.95
CA LEU A 62 -3.33 -9.83 -14.90
C LEU A 62 -3.92 -9.19 -16.15
N GLY A 63 -4.36 -7.92 -16.07
CA GLY A 63 -4.70 -7.07 -17.22
C GLY A 63 -5.82 -7.61 -18.11
#